data_AF-W7M545-F1
#
_entry.id   AF-W7M545-F1
#
_cell.length_a   1.000
_cell.length_b   1.000
_cell.length_c   1.000
_cell.angle_alpha   90.00
_cell.angle_beta   90.00
_cell.angle_gamma   90.00
#
_symmetry.space_group_name_H-M   'P 1'
#
loop_
_entity.id
_entity.type
_entity.pdbx_description
1 polymer ?
#
loop_
_entity_poly.entity_id
_entity_poly.type
_entity_poly.pdbx_seq_one_letter_code
_entity_poly.pdbx_strand_id
1 'polypeptide(L)'
;MDAIDYVSYDRENADFPYFVRERFEAGVWFEFDRRHKTESRAYAQLQSIQGTKIPRLYANVRIPLSFIDRGWKANPEEEEFLCVPGILLQYYDCRKLSELRLPGMVHVESGELRVMWAGLAQRTVDAIHEINRFGIVLRSYNNNAIFRIENGNDEPYIIDFAEALFKEDLIEAWIKALRERRGLLAATEYPPWQREVGYWEMVKVYRNPQSIAEAFFIQFSKCALPDYPTIIKGITLQALGGASQNTQTSGE
;
A
#
# COMPACT_ATOMS: atom_id res chain seq x y z
N MET A 1 14.91 17.81 -14.23
CA MET A 1 13.70 17.77 -13.40
C MET A 1 14.15 17.16 -12.10
N ASP A 2 14.57 18.00 -11.16
CA ASP A 2 15.14 17.51 -9.90
C ASP A 2 14.07 16.69 -9.19
N ALA A 3 14.43 15.48 -8.77
CA ALA A 3 13.61 14.65 -7.93
C ALA A 3 13.29 15.48 -6.68
N ILE A 4 12.10 16.10 -6.66
CA ILE A 4 11.59 16.79 -5.50
C ILE A 4 11.65 15.76 -4.39
N ASP A 5 12.34 16.10 -3.31
CA ASP A 5 12.71 15.20 -2.24
C ASP A 5 11.46 14.76 -1.46
N TYR A 6 10.66 13.85 -2.03
CA TYR A 6 9.49 13.24 -1.43
C TYR A 6 9.85 12.48 -0.13
N VAL A 7 11.13 12.13 0.03
CA VAL A 7 11.69 11.52 1.24
C VAL A 7 11.78 12.53 2.39
N SER A 8 11.94 13.84 2.10
CA SER A 8 11.94 14.89 3.12
C SER A 8 10.56 15.14 3.75
N TYR A 9 9.48 14.94 2.98
CA TYR A 9 8.09 15.11 3.48
C TYR A 9 7.71 14.05 4.54
N ASP A 10 8.24 12.83 4.40
CA ASP A 10 8.03 11.76 5.37
C ASP A 10 8.79 12.00 6.68
N ARG A 11 9.82 12.86 6.66
CA ARG A 11 10.52 13.34 7.86
C ARG A 11 9.81 14.51 8.55
N GLU A 12 9.19 15.42 7.80
CA GLU A 12 8.54 16.60 8.39
C GLU A 12 7.15 16.29 8.98
N ASN A 13 6.43 15.26 8.51
CA ASN A 13 5.26 14.72 9.24
C ASN A 13 5.63 13.77 10.39
N ALA A 14 6.93 13.52 10.59
CA ALA A 14 7.45 12.85 11.78
C ALA A 14 7.70 13.84 12.94
N ASP A 15 7.29 15.10 12.83
CA ASP A 15 7.42 16.14 13.87
C ASP A 15 6.38 16.02 15.00
N PHE A 16 6.18 14.79 15.48
CA PHE A 16 6.09 14.57 16.91
C PHE A 16 6.94 13.33 17.20
N PRO A 17 8.04 13.46 17.95
CA PRO A 17 8.94 12.35 18.21
C PRO A 17 8.13 11.16 18.71
N TYR A 18 8.31 10.00 18.06
CA TYR A 18 7.68 8.72 18.36
C TYR A 18 7.64 8.42 19.88
N PHE A 19 8.64 8.91 20.59
CA PHE A 19 8.84 8.83 22.04
C PHE A 19 7.81 9.57 22.92
N VAL A 20 7.00 10.49 22.37
CA VAL A 20 5.99 11.27 23.13
C VAL A 20 4.58 10.66 23.00
N ARG A 21 4.28 9.95 21.91
CA ARG A 21 2.93 9.37 21.66
C ARG A 21 2.60 8.19 22.57
N GLU A 22 3.61 7.39 22.97
CA GLU A 22 3.43 6.22 23.85
C GLU A 22 3.11 6.59 25.30
N ARG A 23 3.30 7.86 25.71
CA ARG A 23 3.04 8.33 27.08
C ARG A 23 1.59 8.76 27.33
N PHE A 24 0.77 8.90 26.30
CA PHE A 24 -0.61 9.37 26.42
C PHE A 24 -1.57 8.42 25.69
N GLU A 25 -2.52 7.85 26.43
CA GLU A 25 -3.53 6.92 25.90
C GLU A 25 -4.30 7.51 24.70
N ALA A 26 -4.60 8.81 24.72
CA ALA A 26 -5.24 9.51 23.61
C ALA A 26 -4.38 9.53 22.32
N GLY A 27 -3.05 9.61 22.46
CA GLY A 27 -2.13 9.56 21.31
C GLY A 27 -2.08 8.16 20.70
N VAL A 28 -2.05 7.13 21.55
CA VAL A 28 -2.12 5.73 21.11
C VAL A 28 -3.46 5.43 20.42
N TRP A 29 -4.57 5.88 21.00
CA TRP A 29 -5.90 5.75 20.40
C TRP A 29 -5.97 6.40 19.02
N PHE A 30 -5.48 7.64 18.89
CA PHE A 30 -5.47 8.37 17.62
C PHE A 30 -4.70 7.61 16.52
N GLU A 31 -3.58 6.97 16.85
CA GLU A 31 -2.84 6.15 15.89
C GLU A 31 -3.61 4.90 15.46
N PHE A 32 -4.28 4.21 16.39
CA PHE A 32 -5.08 3.03 16.04
C PHE A 32 -6.33 3.40 15.22
N ASP A 33 -7.00 4.49 15.56
CA ASP A 33 -8.12 5.01 14.77
C ASP A 33 -7.66 5.41 13.36
N ARG A 34 -6.51 6.08 13.23
CA ARG A 34 -5.90 6.40 11.94
C ARG A 34 -5.59 5.14 11.14
N ARG A 35 -4.96 4.14 11.76
CA ARG A 35 -4.64 2.84 11.13
C ARG A 35 -5.88 2.10 10.65
N HIS A 36 -6.93 2.05 11.48
CA HIS A 36 -8.22 1.46 11.12
C HIS A 36 -8.83 2.17 9.92
N LYS A 37 -8.89 3.51 9.93
CA LYS A 37 -9.42 4.31 8.81
C LYS A 37 -8.62 4.07 7.52
N THR A 38 -7.29 4.02 7.60
CA THR A 38 -6.42 3.68 6.47
C THR A 38 -6.75 2.30 5.92
N GLU A 39 -6.84 1.27 6.79
CA GLU A 39 -7.12 -0.09 6.36
C GLU A 39 -8.52 -0.22 5.75
N SER A 40 -9.55 0.35 6.38
CA SER A 40 -10.92 0.36 5.85
C SER A 40 -11.01 1.06 4.49
N ARG A 41 -10.29 2.17 4.30
CA ARG A 41 -10.21 2.86 3.00
C ARG A 41 -9.54 1.97 1.94
N ALA A 42 -8.46 1.28 2.29
CA ALA A 42 -7.79 0.37 1.36
C ALA A 42 -8.73 -0.75 0.90
N TYR A 43 -9.45 -1.39 1.82
CA TYR A 43 -10.44 -2.41 1.44
C TYR A 43 -11.56 -1.85 0.56
N ALA A 44 -12.04 -0.63 0.82
CA ALA A 44 -13.05 0.01 -0.03
C ALA A 44 -12.54 0.26 -1.46
N GLN A 45 -11.30 0.74 -1.61
CA GLN A 45 -10.68 1.01 -2.92
C GLN A 45 -10.30 -0.27 -3.68
N LEU A 46 -10.01 -1.35 -2.96
CA LEU A 46 -9.65 -2.67 -3.52
C LEU A 46 -10.84 -3.63 -3.63
N GLN A 47 -12.08 -3.12 -3.61
CA GLN A 47 -13.29 -3.95 -3.61
C GLN A 47 -13.33 -4.99 -4.74
N SER A 48 -12.84 -4.65 -5.93
CA SER A 48 -12.86 -5.52 -7.11
C SER A 48 -11.89 -6.71 -7.04
N ILE A 49 -10.87 -6.66 -6.17
CA ILE A 49 -9.87 -7.73 -6.00
C ILE A 49 -10.02 -8.47 -4.66
N GLN A 50 -11.08 -8.16 -3.91
CA GLN A 50 -11.43 -8.88 -2.69
C GLN A 50 -11.87 -10.32 -2.99
N GLY A 51 -11.32 -11.26 -2.23
CA GLY A 51 -11.53 -12.70 -2.41
C GLY A 51 -10.67 -13.32 -3.52
N THR A 52 -9.79 -12.55 -4.15
CA THR A 52 -8.85 -13.06 -5.17
C THR A 52 -7.40 -12.72 -4.85
N LYS A 53 -7.11 -11.47 -4.51
CA LYS A 53 -5.75 -10.99 -4.16
C LYS A 53 -5.62 -10.51 -2.73
N ILE A 54 -6.75 -10.16 -2.11
CA ILE A 54 -6.86 -9.76 -0.71
C ILE A 54 -8.09 -10.45 -0.10
N PRO A 55 -8.19 -10.64 1.22
CA PRO A 55 -9.42 -11.17 1.83
C PRO A 55 -10.64 -10.29 1.56
N ARG A 56 -11.86 -10.86 1.64
CA ARG A 56 -13.07 -10.04 1.62
C ARG A 56 -13.25 -9.33 2.96
N LEU A 57 -13.57 -8.04 2.91
CA LEU A 57 -14.08 -7.31 4.07
C LEU A 57 -15.58 -7.56 4.20
N TYR A 58 -15.99 -8.20 5.30
CA TYR A 58 -17.40 -8.43 5.59
C TYR A 58 -18.03 -7.26 6.33
N ALA A 59 -17.33 -6.66 7.29
CA ALA A 59 -17.86 -5.52 8.05
C ALA A 59 -16.75 -4.70 8.72
N ASN A 60 -17.02 -3.42 8.94
CA ASN A 60 -16.36 -2.66 10.00
C ASN A 60 -17.14 -2.92 11.30
N VAL A 61 -16.42 -3.22 12.38
CA VAL A 61 -17.01 -3.50 13.69
C VAL A 61 -16.57 -2.46 14.71
N ARG A 62 -17.42 -2.23 15.70
CA ARG A 62 -17.18 -1.34 16.82
C ARG A 62 -17.55 -2.10 18.09
N ILE A 63 -16.58 -2.31 18.98
CA ILE A 63 -16.81 -3.00 20.25
C ILE A 63 -16.91 -1.94 21.34
N PRO A 64 -18.12 -1.69 21.88
CA PRO A 64 -18.31 -0.74 22.96
C PRO A 64 -17.58 -1.17 24.23
N LEU A 65 -17.08 -0.22 25.03
CA LEU A 65 -16.41 -0.55 26.29
C LEU A 65 -17.39 -1.21 27.28
N SER A 66 -18.66 -0.78 27.29
CA SER A 66 -19.71 -1.40 28.12
C SER A 66 -19.92 -2.90 27.83
N PHE A 67 -19.54 -3.38 26.65
CA PHE A 67 -19.56 -4.80 26.31
C PHE A 67 -18.37 -5.57 26.93
N ILE A 68 -17.22 -4.91 27.05
CA ILE A 68 -15.97 -5.46 27.60
C ILE A 68 -16.00 -5.40 29.14
N ASP A 69 -16.38 -4.25 29.69
CA ASP A 69 -16.58 -4.02 31.13
C ASP A 69 -18.06 -3.73 31.42
N ARG A 70 -18.80 -4.80 31.78
CA ARG A 70 -20.24 -4.74 32.04
C ARG A 70 -20.62 -3.90 33.27
N GLY A 71 -19.64 -3.49 34.09
CA GLY A 71 -19.86 -2.59 35.22
C GLY A 71 -19.78 -1.11 34.86
N TRP A 72 -19.24 -0.79 33.67
CA TRP A 72 -19.00 0.57 33.24
C TRP A 72 -20.28 1.25 32.71
N LYS A 73 -20.57 2.45 33.22
CA LYS A 73 -21.67 3.30 32.73
C LYS A 73 -21.08 4.52 32.03
N ALA A 74 -20.56 4.31 30.83
CA ALA A 74 -20.14 5.41 29.97
C ALA A 74 -21.36 6.25 29.58
N ASN A 75 -21.16 7.56 29.48
CA ASN A 75 -22.05 8.39 28.69
C ASN A 75 -21.80 8.15 27.17
N PRO A 76 -22.68 8.61 26.27
CA PRO A 76 -22.53 8.34 24.83
C PRO A 76 -21.21 8.83 24.22
N GLU A 77 -20.65 9.96 24.70
CA GLU A 77 -19.39 10.52 24.19
C GLU A 77 -18.20 9.67 24.62
N GLU A 78 -18.20 9.22 25.89
CA GLU A 78 -17.20 8.28 26.42
C GLU A 78 -17.25 6.94 25.68
N GLU A 79 -18.46 6.46 25.37
CA GLU A 79 -18.64 5.21 24.65
C GLU A 79 -18.13 5.30 23.21
N GLU A 80 -18.27 6.47 22.57
CA GLU A 80 -17.70 6.72 21.25
C GLU A 80 -16.16 6.71 21.28
N PHE A 81 -15.56 7.36 22.27
CA PHE A 81 -14.10 7.47 22.42
C PHE A 81 -13.46 6.14 22.83
N LEU A 82 -14.08 5.40 23.75
CA LEU A 82 -13.54 4.16 24.31
C LEU A 82 -13.90 2.91 23.48
N CYS A 83 -14.72 3.09 22.44
CA CYS A 83 -15.03 2.02 21.50
C CYS A 83 -13.76 1.55 20.78
N VAL A 84 -13.55 0.23 20.74
CA VAL A 84 -12.47 -0.38 19.97
C VAL A 84 -12.95 -0.63 18.54
N PRO A 85 -12.37 0.05 17.52
CA PRO A 85 -12.70 -0.22 16.13
C PRO A 85 -12.02 -1.51 15.66
N GLY A 86 -12.66 -2.20 14.73
CA GLY A 86 -12.09 -3.38 14.09
C GLY A 86 -12.67 -3.63 12.71
N ILE A 87 -12.17 -4.69 12.08
CA ILE A 87 -12.65 -5.18 10.79
C ILE A 87 -12.89 -6.69 10.88
N LEU A 88 -13.93 -7.15 10.19
CA LEU A 88 -14.22 -8.56 10.02
C LEU A 88 -13.85 -8.97 8.61
N LEU A 89 -12.81 -9.80 8.49
CA LEU A 89 -12.28 -10.28 7.23
C LEU A 89 -12.65 -11.74 6.97
N GLN A 90 -12.66 -12.12 5.69
CA GLN A 90 -12.70 -13.50 5.28
C GLN A 90 -11.53 -14.27 5.88
N TYR A 91 -11.86 -15.28 6.67
CA TYR A 91 -10.87 -16.17 7.23
C TYR A 91 -10.34 -17.12 6.15
N TYR A 92 -9.02 -17.31 6.16
CA TYR A 92 -8.36 -18.35 5.41
C TYR A 92 -7.45 -19.13 6.36
N ASP A 93 -7.47 -20.46 6.24
CA ASP A 93 -6.47 -21.32 6.85
C ASP A 93 -5.20 -21.23 6.00
N CYS A 94 -4.32 -20.31 6.40
CA CYS A 94 -3.17 -19.87 5.63
C CYS A 94 -1.87 -20.06 6.40
N ARG A 95 -0.78 -20.18 5.63
CA ARG A 95 0.58 -20.08 6.13
C ARG A 95 1.11 -18.66 5.95
N LYS A 96 1.93 -18.18 6.89
CA LYS A 96 2.67 -16.92 6.74
C LYS A 96 3.95 -17.13 5.94
N LEU A 97 4.50 -16.06 5.36
CA LEU A 97 5.79 -16.12 4.67
C LEU A 97 6.90 -16.68 5.58
N SER A 98 6.89 -16.30 6.86
CA SER A 98 7.85 -16.79 7.87
C SER A 98 7.72 -18.28 8.21
N GLU A 99 6.55 -18.88 7.95
CA GLU A 99 6.26 -20.30 8.22
C GLU A 99 6.54 -21.18 6.99
N LEU A 100 6.69 -20.56 5.82
CA LEU A 100 7.21 -21.24 4.66
C LEU A 100 8.64 -21.68 5.00
N ARG A 101 8.87 -22.99 5.01
CA ARG A 101 10.22 -23.57 5.13
C ARG A 101 10.99 -23.24 3.87
N LEU A 102 11.45 -21.99 3.78
CA LEU A 102 12.31 -21.54 2.70
C LEU A 102 13.58 -22.39 2.81
N PRO A 103 13.89 -23.21 1.80
CA PRO A 103 15.17 -23.88 1.80
C PRO A 103 16.21 -22.76 1.87
N GLY A 104 17.13 -22.82 2.83
CA GLY A 104 18.28 -21.91 2.81
C GLY A 104 18.95 -21.98 1.43
N MET A 105 19.76 -20.98 1.07
CA MET A 105 20.44 -20.90 -0.24
C MET A 105 21.10 -22.21 -0.71
N VAL A 106 21.40 -23.13 0.23
CA VAL A 106 22.06 -24.41 0.06
C VAL A 106 21.13 -25.56 -0.39
N HIS A 107 19.79 -25.44 -0.37
CA HIS A 107 18.88 -26.59 -0.60
C HIS A 107 17.93 -26.46 -1.80
N VAL A 108 18.00 -25.38 -2.58
CA VAL A 108 17.22 -25.24 -3.82
C VAL A 108 17.97 -25.88 -5.00
N GLU A 109 18.43 -27.12 -4.84
CA GLU A 109 19.09 -27.89 -5.91
C GLU A 109 18.08 -28.68 -6.76
N SER A 110 16.91 -29.04 -6.22
CA SER A 110 15.86 -29.68 -7.00
C SER A 110 15.10 -28.66 -7.87
N GLY A 111 15.08 -28.87 -9.19
CA GLY A 111 14.45 -27.95 -10.15
C GLY A 111 12.98 -27.64 -9.87
N GLU A 112 12.19 -28.63 -9.43
CA GLU A 112 10.75 -28.49 -9.18
C GLU A 112 10.43 -27.54 -8.02
N LEU A 113 11.10 -27.69 -6.88
CA LEU A 113 10.93 -26.82 -5.72
C LEU A 113 11.28 -25.37 -6.08
N ARG A 114 12.34 -25.16 -6.86
CA ARG A 114 12.74 -23.83 -7.36
C ARG A 114 11.67 -23.19 -8.24
N VAL A 115 11.04 -23.96 -9.12
CA VAL A 115 10.00 -23.48 -10.03
C VAL A 115 8.74 -23.11 -9.26
N MET A 116 8.33 -23.93 -8.29
CA MET A 116 7.18 -23.66 -7.43
C MET A 116 7.35 -22.36 -6.64
N TRP A 117 8.51 -22.16 -5.99
CA TRP A 117 8.80 -20.94 -5.24
C TRP A 117 8.89 -19.70 -6.12
N ALA A 118 9.52 -19.79 -7.30
CA ALA A 118 9.56 -18.69 -8.25
C ALA A 118 8.15 -18.31 -8.73
N GLY A 119 7.28 -19.29 -8.97
CA GLY A 119 5.88 -19.05 -9.33
C GLY A 119 5.11 -18.36 -8.21
N LEU A 120 5.30 -18.78 -6.95
CA LEU A 120 4.67 -18.16 -5.79
C LEU A 120 5.13 -16.71 -5.58
N ALA A 121 6.45 -16.48 -5.66
CA ALA A 121 7.02 -15.15 -5.57
C ALA A 121 6.50 -14.24 -6.68
N GLN A 122 6.43 -14.74 -7.92
CA GLN A 122 5.86 -13.99 -9.05
C GLN A 122 4.39 -13.62 -8.81
N ARG A 123 3.54 -14.58 -8.41
CA ARG A 123 2.13 -14.30 -8.11
C ARG A 123 1.98 -13.25 -7.00
N THR A 124 2.88 -13.23 -6.03
CA THR A 124 2.88 -12.25 -4.94
C THR A 124 3.31 -10.87 -5.43
N VAL A 125 4.37 -10.80 -6.25
CA VAL A 125 4.82 -9.58 -6.95
C VAL A 125 3.69 -9.00 -7.80
N ASP A 126 2.98 -9.84 -8.54
CA ASP A 126 1.88 -9.43 -9.40
C ASP A 126 0.69 -8.89 -8.59
N ALA A 127 0.37 -9.53 -7.45
CA ALA A 127 -0.69 -9.07 -6.55
C ALA A 127 -0.37 -7.69 -5.94
N ILE A 128 0.88 -7.47 -5.49
CA ILE A 128 1.32 -6.16 -5.00
C ILE A 128 1.30 -5.13 -6.12
N HIS A 129 1.79 -5.47 -7.31
CA HIS A 129 1.77 -4.55 -8.43
C HIS A 129 0.35 -4.18 -8.84
N GLU A 130 -0.60 -5.12 -8.75
CA GLU A 130 -2.02 -4.86 -8.95
C GLU A 130 -2.56 -3.86 -7.92
N ILE A 131 -2.25 -4.02 -6.63
CA ILE A 131 -2.58 -3.04 -5.58
C ILE A 131 -1.99 -1.66 -5.90
N ASN A 132 -0.73 -1.60 -6.39
CA ASN A 132 -0.12 -0.35 -6.84
C ASN A 132 -0.90 0.28 -8.01
N ARG A 133 -1.47 -0.51 -8.93
CA ARG A 133 -2.33 0.04 -10.00
C ARG A 133 -3.63 0.65 -9.47
N PHE A 134 -4.11 0.21 -8.31
CA PHE A 134 -5.24 0.84 -7.63
C PHE A 134 -4.87 2.16 -6.93
N GLY A 135 -3.61 2.60 -6.99
CA GLY A 135 -3.18 3.84 -6.35
C GLY A 135 -2.82 3.66 -4.87
N ILE A 136 -2.48 2.45 -4.43
CA ILE A 136 -2.13 2.15 -3.04
C ILE A 136 -0.68 1.68 -2.97
N VAL A 137 0.11 2.21 -2.04
CA VAL A 137 1.49 1.82 -1.76
C VAL A 137 1.57 1.27 -0.35
N LEU A 138 2.25 0.14 -0.16
CA LEU A 138 2.39 -0.49 1.16
C LEU A 138 3.63 0.09 1.85
N ARG A 139 3.47 0.67 3.05
CA ARG A 139 4.61 1.24 3.80
C ARG A 139 5.40 0.19 4.58
N SER A 140 4.70 -0.82 5.11
CA SER A 140 5.29 -1.89 5.92
C SER A 140 5.67 -3.10 5.07
N TYR A 141 6.78 -3.73 5.46
CA TYR A 141 7.52 -4.71 4.70
C TYR A 141 7.32 -6.16 5.24
N ASN A 142 7.30 -7.12 4.30
CA ASN A 142 7.70 -8.54 4.45
C ASN A 142 6.68 -9.56 4.97
N ASN A 143 5.66 -9.19 5.77
CA ASN A 143 4.74 -10.18 6.37
C ASN A 143 3.26 -10.00 6.00
N ASN A 144 2.99 -9.11 5.06
CA ASN A 144 1.64 -8.78 4.64
C ASN A 144 1.07 -9.79 3.63
N ALA A 145 1.78 -10.89 3.37
CA ALA A 145 1.31 -11.96 2.48
C ALA A 145 1.04 -13.22 3.30
N ILE A 146 -0.17 -13.76 3.12
CA ILE A 146 -0.57 -15.08 3.61
C ILE A 146 -0.85 -15.99 2.41
N PHE A 147 -0.61 -17.28 2.58
CA PHE A 147 -0.63 -18.24 1.48
C PHE A 147 -1.64 -19.35 1.76
N ARG A 148 -2.54 -19.54 0.79
CA ARG A 148 -3.57 -20.58 0.82
C ARG A 148 -3.33 -21.55 -0.32
N ILE A 149 -3.49 -22.85 -0.06
CA ILE A 149 -3.47 -23.83 -1.13
C ILE A 149 -4.82 -23.80 -1.87
N GLU A 150 -4.79 -23.46 -3.15
CA GLU A 150 -5.93 -23.49 -4.06
C GLU A 150 -5.57 -24.32 -5.30
N ASN A 151 -6.39 -25.33 -5.61
CA ASN A 151 -6.17 -26.25 -6.74
C ASN A 151 -4.76 -26.87 -6.77
N GLY A 152 -4.16 -27.11 -5.59
CA GLY A 152 -2.82 -27.68 -5.45
C GLY A 152 -1.67 -26.67 -5.55
N ASN A 153 -1.93 -25.37 -5.72
CA ASN A 153 -0.93 -24.32 -5.74
C ASN A 153 -1.10 -23.36 -4.56
N ASP A 154 0.00 -22.80 -4.06
CA ASP A 154 -0.07 -21.69 -3.11
C ASP A 154 -0.51 -20.40 -3.81
N GLU A 155 -1.60 -19.81 -3.36
CA GLU A 155 -2.10 -18.52 -3.81
C GLU A 155 -1.84 -17.45 -2.74
N PRO A 156 -1.22 -16.32 -3.11
CA PRO A 156 -0.93 -15.25 -2.17
C PRO A 156 -2.14 -14.33 -1.98
N TYR A 157 -2.41 -13.99 -0.72
CA TYR A 157 -3.35 -12.96 -0.32
C TYR A 157 -2.62 -11.89 0.46
N ILE A 158 -2.76 -10.64 0.01
CA ILE A 158 -2.17 -9.48 0.69
C ILE A 158 -3.13 -8.98 1.77
N ILE A 159 -2.60 -8.75 2.97
CA ILE A 159 -3.29 -8.33 4.18
C ILE A 159 -2.55 -7.14 4.82
N ASP A 160 -3.14 -6.57 5.87
CA ASP A 160 -2.59 -5.46 6.65
C ASP A 160 -2.30 -4.21 5.79
N PHE A 161 -3.31 -3.36 5.68
CA PHE A 161 -3.24 -2.08 4.97
C PHE A 161 -3.20 -0.88 5.93
N ALA A 162 -2.95 -1.11 7.23
CA ALA A 162 -3.05 -0.08 8.27
C ALA A 162 -2.10 1.11 8.07
N GLU A 163 -0.97 0.87 7.38
CA GLU A 163 0.03 1.90 7.06
C GLU A 163 0.12 2.19 5.55
N ALA A 164 -0.88 1.81 4.77
CA ALA A 164 -0.89 2.07 3.33
C ALA A 164 -0.91 3.58 3.02
N LEU A 165 -0.29 3.95 1.91
CA LEU A 165 -0.30 5.30 1.35
C LEU A 165 -1.16 5.34 0.10
N PHE A 166 -2.03 6.33 0.00
CA PHE A 166 -2.91 6.50 -1.14
C PHE A 166 -2.36 7.53 -2.10
N LYS A 167 -2.53 7.26 -3.40
CA LYS A 167 -2.13 8.13 -4.49
C LYS A 167 -2.68 9.53 -4.33
N GLU A 168 -3.96 9.66 -3.97
CA GLU A 168 -4.61 10.95 -3.79
C GLU A 168 -3.94 11.76 -2.67
N ASP A 169 -3.62 11.11 -1.56
CA ASP A 169 -2.98 11.74 -0.40
C ASP A 169 -1.53 12.15 -0.73
N LEU A 170 -0.81 11.30 -1.46
CA LEU A 170 0.54 11.59 -1.96
C LEU A 170 0.54 12.80 -2.91
N ILE A 171 -0.44 12.87 -3.80
CA ILE A 171 -0.62 13.99 -4.73
C ILE A 171 -0.96 15.27 -3.96
N GLU A 172 -1.89 15.20 -3.00
CA GLU A 172 -2.28 16.35 -2.18
C GLU A 172 -1.11 16.88 -1.36
N ALA A 173 -0.37 15.98 -0.69
CA ALA A 173 0.85 16.29 0.04
C ALA A 173 1.89 16.99 -0.85
N TRP A 174 2.11 16.47 -2.05
CA TRP A 174 3.03 17.04 -3.01
C TRP A 174 2.61 18.44 -3.47
N ILE A 175 1.33 18.62 -3.81
CA ILE A 175 0.75 19.92 -4.18
C ILE A 175 0.92 20.91 -3.04
N LYS A 176 0.67 20.50 -1.79
CA LYS A 176 0.83 21.34 -0.61
C LYS A 176 2.28 21.78 -0.43
N ALA A 177 3.23 20.84 -0.43
CA ALA A 177 4.65 21.14 -0.29
C ALA A 177 5.17 22.09 -1.41
N LEU A 178 4.63 21.94 -2.63
CA LEU A 178 4.94 22.85 -3.73
C LEU A 178 4.37 24.25 -3.55
N ARG A 179 3.13 24.41 -3.04
CA ARG A 179 2.56 25.72 -2.70
C ARG A 179 3.42 26.45 -1.68
N GLU A 180 3.88 25.73 -0.67
CA GLU A 180 4.73 26.28 0.40
C GLU A 180 6.10 26.71 -0.13
N ARG A 181 6.69 25.97 -1.08
CA ARG A 181 8.03 26.29 -1.64
C ARG A 181 8.02 27.28 -2.80
N ARG A 182 6.97 27.31 -3.64
CA ARG A 182 6.94 28.06 -4.91
C ARG A 182 5.80 29.07 -5.03
N GLY A 183 4.94 29.20 -4.02
CA GLY A 183 3.77 30.07 -4.04
C GLY A 183 2.54 29.44 -4.74
N LEU A 184 1.36 30.03 -4.48
CA LEU A 184 0.04 29.49 -4.87
C LEU A 184 -0.16 29.23 -6.38
N LEU A 185 0.46 30.04 -7.25
CA LEU A 185 0.25 30.00 -8.70
C LEU A 185 0.84 28.74 -9.36
N ALA A 186 1.96 28.22 -8.85
CA ALA A 186 2.63 27.06 -9.45
C ALA A 186 1.84 25.76 -9.28
N ALA A 187 1.00 25.64 -8.25
CA ALA A 187 0.37 24.37 -7.87
C ALA A 187 -0.89 24.00 -8.68
N THR A 188 -1.57 25.00 -9.26
CA THR A 188 -2.75 24.79 -10.11
C THR A 188 -2.41 24.41 -11.55
N GLU A 189 -1.14 24.55 -11.95
CA GLU A 189 -0.68 24.34 -13.32
C GLU A 189 -0.26 22.89 -13.63
N TYR A 190 -0.23 22.00 -12.64
CA TYR A 190 0.26 20.63 -12.85
C TYR A 190 -0.79 19.76 -13.56
N PRO A 191 -0.52 19.33 -14.80
CA PRO A 191 -1.43 18.49 -15.55
C PRO A 191 -1.56 17.10 -14.91
N PRO A 192 -2.72 16.42 -15.04
CA PRO A 192 -2.99 15.13 -14.40
C PRO A 192 -1.91 14.06 -14.62
N TRP A 193 -1.30 14.02 -15.81
CA TRP A 193 -0.24 13.05 -16.12
C TRP A 193 1.05 13.25 -15.31
N GLN A 194 1.37 14.47 -14.88
CA GLN A 194 2.54 14.69 -14.01
C GLN A 194 2.30 14.16 -12.60
N ARG A 195 1.05 14.20 -12.13
CA ARG A 195 0.63 13.60 -10.86
C ARG A 195 0.74 12.07 -10.93
N GLU A 196 0.35 11.50 -12.07
CA GLU A 196 0.53 10.07 -12.36
C GLU A 196 2.00 9.66 -12.30
N VAL A 197 2.87 10.42 -12.98
CA VAL A 197 4.32 10.19 -12.96
C VAL A 197 4.87 10.27 -11.53
N GLY A 198 4.47 11.28 -10.76
CA GLY A 198 4.88 11.44 -9.36
C GLY A 198 4.49 10.24 -8.50
N TYR A 199 3.27 9.71 -8.69
CA TYR A 199 2.84 8.49 -8.02
C TYR A 199 3.72 7.28 -8.36
N TRP A 200 4.00 7.02 -9.63
CA TRP A 200 4.83 5.87 -10.03
C TRP A 200 6.30 6.01 -9.63
N GLU A 201 6.84 7.22 -9.54
CA GLU A 201 8.16 7.46 -8.94
C GLU A 201 8.15 7.11 -7.45
N MET A 202 7.07 7.42 -6.72
CA MET A 202 6.93 7.00 -5.32
C MET A 202 6.84 5.48 -5.18
N VAL A 203 6.04 4.81 -5.99
CA VAL A 203 5.95 3.33 -6.03
C VAL A 203 7.34 2.72 -6.25
N LYS A 204 8.13 3.30 -7.15
CA LYS A 204 9.50 2.87 -7.44
C LYS A 204 10.45 3.07 -6.25
N VAL A 205 10.32 4.16 -5.48
CA VAL A 205 11.10 4.42 -4.26
C VAL A 205 10.75 3.43 -3.15
N TYR A 206 9.46 3.12 -2.96
CA TYR A 206 8.99 2.18 -1.96
C TYR A 206 9.29 0.72 -2.29
N ARG A 207 9.61 0.39 -3.54
CA ARG A 207 10.15 -0.91 -3.95
C ARG A 207 9.29 -2.12 -3.50
N ASN A 208 7.97 -1.97 -3.33
CA ASN A 208 7.14 -3.02 -2.71
C ASN A 208 7.29 -4.41 -3.38
N PRO A 209 7.23 -4.53 -4.72
CA PRO A 209 7.41 -5.83 -5.35
C PRO A 209 8.84 -6.37 -5.26
N GLN A 210 9.85 -5.49 -5.24
CA GLN A 210 11.24 -5.89 -5.03
C GLN A 210 11.44 -6.47 -3.63
N SER A 211 10.91 -5.80 -2.60
CA SER A 211 11.10 -6.23 -1.22
C SER A 211 10.37 -7.54 -0.90
N ILE A 212 9.21 -7.80 -1.49
CA ILE A 212 8.59 -9.13 -1.32
C ILE A 212 9.40 -10.22 -2.03
N ALA A 213 9.92 -9.95 -3.24
CA ALA A 213 10.76 -10.91 -3.95
C ALA A 213 12.05 -11.24 -3.17
N GLU A 214 12.65 -10.22 -2.53
CA GLU A 214 13.79 -10.36 -1.61
C GLU A 214 13.44 -11.26 -0.41
N ALA A 215 12.24 -11.11 0.16
CA ALA A 215 11.79 -11.90 1.31
C ALA A 215 11.62 -13.40 0.99
N PHE A 216 11.42 -13.77 -0.28
CA PHE A 216 11.41 -15.17 -0.70
C PHE A 216 12.82 -15.80 -0.81
N PHE A 217 13.91 -15.05 -0.55
CA PHE A 217 15.31 -15.48 -0.73
C PHE A 217 15.63 -16.05 -2.13
N ILE A 218 14.80 -15.76 -3.11
CA ILE A 218 15.06 -16.13 -4.50
C ILE A 218 16.05 -15.09 -5.03
N GLN A 219 17.19 -15.54 -5.58
CA GLN A 219 18.07 -14.65 -6.34
C GLN A 219 17.21 -13.88 -7.35
N PHE A 220 17.27 -12.55 -7.32
CA PHE A 220 16.48 -11.60 -8.12
C PHE A 220 16.33 -11.96 -9.61
N SER A 221 17.22 -12.78 -10.15
CA SER A 221 17.30 -13.19 -11.55
C SER A 221 16.08 -13.97 -12.09
N LYS A 222 15.03 -14.23 -11.30
CA LYS A 222 13.86 -15.03 -11.73
C LYS A 222 12.49 -14.39 -11.58
N CYS A 223 12.32 -13.33 -10.79
CA CYS A 223 11.04 -12.62 -10.72
C CYS A 223 11.03 -11.48 -11.75
N ALA A 224 10.00 -11.47 -12.61
CA ALA A 224 9.72 -10.35 -13.50
C ALA A 224 9.12 -9.21 -12.67
N LEU A 225 9.97 -8.28 -12.27
CA LEU A 225 9.55 -7.07 -11.56
C LEU A 225 8.92 -6.07 -12.54
N PRO A 226 7.95 -5.24 -12.09
CA PRO A 226 7.43 -4.16 -12.92
C PRO A 226 8.53 -3.19 -13.35
N ASP A 227 8.59 -2.89 -14.65
CA ASP A 227 9.50 -1.90 -15.22
C ASP A 227 8.91 -0.50 -15.05
N TYR A 228 9.05 0.04 -13.83
CA TYR A 228 8.58 1.39 -13.50
C TYR A 228 9.19 2.47 -14.40
N PRO A 229 10.49 2.46 -14.76
CA PRO A 229 11.04 3.38 -15.74
C PRO A 229 10.26 3.39 -17.07
N THR A 230 9.93 2.21 -17.60
CA THR A 230 9.14 2.12 -18.85
C THR A 230 7.70 2.59 -18.65
N ILE A 231 7.04 2.27 -17.53
CA ILE A 231 5.69 2.76 -17.21
C ILE A 231 5.67 4.30 -17.17
N ILE A 232 6.60 4.91 -16.43
CA ILE A 232 6.73 6.37 -16.28
C ILE A 232 7.00 7.04 -17.64
N LYS A 233 7.91 6.46 -18.44
CA LYS A 233 8.20 6.94 -19.79
C LYS A 233 6.97 6.86 -20.69
N GLY A 234 6.21 5.77 -20.62
CA GLY A 234 4.98 5.57 -21.39
C GLY A 234 3.92 6.64 -21.10
N ILE A 235 3.67 6.92 -19.82
CA ILE A 235 2.75 7.99 -19.40
C ILE A 235 3.19 9.35 -19.94
N THR A 236 4.49 9.64 -19.81
CA THR A 236 5.06 10.91 -20.28
C THR A 236 4.93 11.07 -21.80
N LEU A 237 5.22 10.01 -22.56
CA LEU A 237 5.12 10.03 -24.03
C LEU A 237 3.68 10.18 -24.51
N GLN A 238 2.72 9.47 -23.91
CA GLN A 238 1.30 9.60 -24.26
C GLN A 238 0.78 11.02 -24.03
N ALA A 239 1.16 11.63 -22.90
CA ALA A 239 0.77 12.99 -22.58
C ALA A 239 1.35 14.03 -23.55
N LEU A 240 2.63 13.91 -23.90
CA LEU A 240 3.31 14.84 -24.80
C LEU A 240 2.91 14.64 -26.27
N GLY A 241 2.67 13.39 -26.69
CA GLY A 241 2.20 13.08 -28.05
C GLY A 241 0.73 13.48 -28.28
N GLY A 242 -0.13 13.35 -27.26
CA GLY A 242 -1.52 13.81 -27.32
C GLY A 242 -1.66 15.35 -27.33
N ALA A 243 -0.72 16.06 -26.70
CA ALA A 243 -0.67 17.52 -26.76
C ALA A 243 -0.37 18.07 -28.16
N SER A 244 0.42 17.35 -28.98
CA SER A 244 0.71 17.78 -30.37
C SER A 244 -0.47 17.63 -31.34
N GLN A 245 -1.42 16.73 -31.08
CA GLN A 245 -2.60 16.56 -31.96
C GLN A 245 -3.72 17.58 -31.69
N ASN A 246 -3.82 18.12 -30.47
CA ASN A 246 -4.87 19.09 -30.11
C ASN A 246 -4.57 20.54 -30.55
N THR A 247 -3.36 20.83 -31.04
CA THR A 247 -3.00 22.16 -31.57
C THR A 247 -3.29 22.33 -33.08
N GLN A 248 -3.77 21.29 -33.77
CA GLN A 248 -4.03 21.35 -35.23
C GLN A 248 -5.51 21.49 -35.62
N THR A 249 -6.46 21.56 -34.69
CA THR A 249 -7.91 21.66 -35.01
C THR A 249 -8.58 22.97 -34.58
N SER A 250 -7.79 24.04 -34.41
CA SER A 250 -8.30 25.40 -34.13
C SER A 250 -7.79 26.36 -35.19
N GLY A 251 -8.25 26.19 -36.43
CA GLY A 251 -7.79 27.00 -37.55
C GLY A 251 -8.46 26.62 -38.86
N GLU A 252 -9.79 26.69 -38.90
CA GLU A 252 -10.58 27.00 -40.12
C GLU A 252 -11.73 27.93 -39.74
#